data_AF-A0A645IF45-F1
#
_entry.id   AF-A0A645IF45-F1
#
_cell.length_a   1.000
_cell.length_b   1.000
_cell.length_c   1.000
_cell.angle_alpha   90.00
_cell.angle_beta   90.00
_cell.angle_gamma   90.00
#
_symmetry.space_group_name_H-M   'P 1'
#
loop_
_entity.id
_entity.type
_entity.pdbx_description
1 polymer ?
#
loop_
_entity_poly.entity_id
_entity_poly.type
_entity_poly.pdbx_seq_one_letter_code
_entity_poly.pdbx_strand_id
1 'polypeptide(L)'
;MSRWSTSYSHGVLISFEFVKHLRLQEQVRAICNEKGWEFEEMEGDLGILRRMLEGDWNSQEVLLVEPGRRIVASNDERIITTQ
;
A
#
# COMPACT_ATOMS: atom_id res chain seq x y z
N MET A 1 -23.01 -0.17 -8.38
CA MET A 1 -21.79 0.27 -7.65
C MET A 1 -21.69 -0.52 -6.35
N SER A 2 -20.49 -0.86 -5.91
CA SER A 2 -20.22 -1.69 -4.74
C SER A 2 -20.42 -0.93 -3.42
N ARG A 3 -20.92 -1.62 -2.40
CA ARG A 3 -21.28 -1.06 -1.09
C ARG A 3 -20.10 -0.47 -0.29
N TRP A 4 -18.87 -0.79 -0.66
CA TRP A 4 -17.69 -0.24 0.00
C TRP A 4 -17.57 1.27 -0.25
N SER A 5 -17.89 1.76 -1.46
CA SER A 5 -17.63 3.16 -1.82
C SER A 5 -18.55 4.18 -1.15
N THR A 6 -19.56 3.76 -0.38
CA THR A 6 -20.39 4.65 0.42
C THR A 6 -19.81 4.92 1.80
N SER A 7 -18.84 4.11 2.25
CA SER A 7 -18.26 4.20 3.60
C SER A 7 -16.91 4.91 3.64
N TYR A 8 -16.31 5.20 2.49
CA TYR A 8 -15.06 5.94 2.40
C TYR A 8 -15.34 7.43 2.14
N SER A 9 -14.38 8.26 2.55
CA SER A 9 -14.41 9.72 2.35
C SER A 9 -13.16 10.26 1.65
N HIS A 10 -12.18 9.41 1.33
CA HIS A 10 -10.89 9.83 0.76
C HIS A 10 -10.54 9.01 -0.48
N GLY A 11 -9.92 9.66 -1.46
CA GLY A 11 -9.24 9.04 -2.59
C GLY A 11 -7.80 9.51 -2.64
N VAL A 12 -6.87 8.57 -2.46
CA VAL A 12 -5.44 8.84 -2.42
C VAL A 12 -4.78 8.38 -3.71
N LEU A 13 -4.05 9.27 -4.39
CA LEU A 13 -3.15 8.92 -5.48
C LEU A 13 -1.77 8.58 -4.91
N ILE A 14 -1.30 7.35 -5.15
CA ILE A 14 0.10 6.99 -4.90
C ILE A 14 0.91 7.41 -6.13
N SER A 15 1.71 8.45 -5.95
CA SER A 15 2.47 9.13 -7.01
C SER A 15 3.85 8.48 -7.16
N PHE A 16 4.14 7.99 -8.36
CA PHE A 16 5.48 7.56 -8.73
C PHE A 16 6.01 8.41 -9.89
N GLU A 17 7.30 8.75 -9.85
CA GLU A 17 7.96 9.55 -10.89
C GLU A 17 7.74 8.95 -12.30
N PHE A 18 7.88 7.63 -12.42
CA PHE A 18 7.77 6.92 -13.69
C PHE A 18 6.34 6.85 -14.26
N VAL A 19 5.29 7.16 -13.48
CA VAL A 19 3.90 7.19 -13.95
C VAL A 19 3.35 8.60 -14.16
N LYS A 20 4.12 9.67 -13.85
CA LYS A 20 3.67 11.06 -14.00
C LYS A 20 3.12 11.39 -15.39
N HIS A 21 3.70 10.80 -16.43
CA HIS A 21 3.28 10.99 -17.82
C HIS A 21 1.84 10.52 -18.11
N LEU A 22 1.26 9.67 -17.25
CA LEU A 22 -0.10 9.16 -17.38
C LEU A 22 -1.18 10.14 -16.88
N ARG A 23 -0.78 11.23 -16.21
CA ARG A 23 -1.69 12.29 -15.69
C ARG A 23 -2.85 11.76 -14.83
N LEU A 24 -2.59 10.71 -14.03
CA LEU A 24 -3.61 10.03 -13.23
C LEU A 24 -4.29 10.94 -12.19
N GLN A 25 -3.64 12.02 -11.78
CA GLN A 25 -4.22 13.02 -10.87
C GLN A 25 -5.56 13.57 -11.37
N GLU A 26 -5.70 13.87 -12.66
CA GLU A 26 -6.95 14.37 -13.23
C GLU A 26 -8.08 13.34 -13.07
N GLN A 27 -7.76 12.07 -13.31
CA GLN A 27 -8.71 10.96 -13.17
C GLN A 27 -9.13 10.76 -11.72
N VAL A 28 -8.18 10.74 -10.78
CA VAL A 28 -8.48 10.54 -9.36
C VAL A 28 -9.29 11.72 -8.79
N ARG A 29 -8.99 12.96 -9.19
CA ARG A 29 -9.78 14.13 -8.81
C ARG A 29 -11.21 14.06 -9.34
N ALA A 30 -11.41 13.62 -10.59
CA ALA A 30 -12.75 13.43 -11.14
C ALA A 30 -13.55 12.39 -10.33
N ILE A 31 -12.93 11.27 -9.97
CA ILE A 31 -13.54 10.24 -9.12
C ILE A 31 -13.88 10.79 -7.73
N CYS A 32 -12.98 11.56 -7.11
CA CYS A 32 -13.22 12.14 -5.79
C CYS A 32 -14.37 13.15 -5.83
N ASN A 33 -14.42 14.00 -6.86
CA ASN A 33 -15.51 14.96 -7.05
C ASN A 33 -16.86 14.27 -7.26
N GLU A 34 -16.92 13.20 -8.07
CA GLU A 34 -18.16 12.43 -8.28
C GLU A 34 -18.68 11.80 -6.98
N LYS A 35 -17.76 11.40 -6.09
CA LYS A 35 -18.08 10.69 -4.85
C LYS A 35 -18.19 11.58 -3.62
N GLY A 36 -17.85 12.87 -3.74
CA GLY A 36 -17.72 13.76 -2.60
C GLY A 36 -16.59 13.35 -1.64
N TRP A 37 -15.52 12.75 -2.18
CA TRP A 37 -14.34 12.38 -1.41
C TRP A 37 -13.29 13.50 -1.41
N GLU A 38 -12.50 13.55 -0.35
CA GLU A 38 -11.29 14.37 -0.30
C GLU A 38 -10.19 13.72 -1.14
N PHE A 39 -9.53 14.53 -1.95
CA PHE A 39 -8.39 14.11 -2.76
C PHE A 39 -7.09 14.33 -1.99
N GLU A 40 -6.29 13.28 -1.91
CA GLU A 40 -4.93 13.34 -1.38
C GLU A 40 -3.93 12.75 -2.39
N GLU A 41 -2.68 13.19 -2.29
CA GLU A 41 -1.56 12.62 -3.03
C GLU A 41 -0.48 12.23 -2.04
N MET A 42 0.04 11.01 -2.20
CA MET A 42 1.13 10.47 -1.41
C MET A 42 2.25 10.03 -2.33
N GLU A 43 3.49 10.32 -1.96
CA GLU A 43 4.65 9.81 -2.66
C GLU A 43 4.77 8.29 -2.45
N GLY A 44 4.90 7.54 -3.55
CA GLY A 44 5.09 6.11 -3.50
C GLY A 44 6.54 5.75 -3.26
N ASP A 45 6.78 4.87 -2.29
CA ASP A 45 8.11 4.32 -1.99
C ASP A 45 8.22 2.86 -2.48
N LEU A 46 9.20 2.60 -3.36
CA LEU A 46 9.51 1.25 -3.86
C LEU A 46 10.61 0.55 -3.04
N GLY A 47 11.05 1.15 -1.93
CA GLY A 47 12.13 0.67 -1.09
C GLY A 47 11.95 -0.80 -0.67
N ILE A 48 10.74 -1.20 -0.27
CA ILE A 48 10.47 -2.59 0.11
C ILE A 48 10.67 -3.56 -1.06
N LEU A 49 10.17 -3.23 -2.26
CA LEU A 49 10.33 -4.06 -3.45
C LEU A 49 11.80 -4.14 -3.87
N ARG A 50 12.53 -3.02 -3.79
CA ARG A 50 13.95 -2.98 -4.07
C ARG A 50 14.75 -3.88 -3.14
N ARG A 51 14.52 -3.78 -1.82
CA ARG A 51 15.19 -4.62 -0.81
C ARG A 51 14.90 -6.10 -0.99
N MET A 52 13.66 -6.45 -1.33
CA MET A 52 13.29 -7.84 -1.70
C MET A 52 14.11 -8.36 -2.90
N LEU A 53 14.35 -7.53 -3.92
CA LEU A 53 15.13 -7.93 -5.10
C LEU A 53 16.64 -7.97 -4.83
N GLU A 54 17.14 -7.09 -3.97
CA GLU A 54 18.55 -7.02 -3.57
C GLU A 54 18.92 -8.10 -2.53
N GLY A 55 17.93 -8.81 -1.96
CA GLY A 55 18.14 -9.80 -0.90
C GLY A 55 18.42 -9.17 0.46
N ASP A 56 18.06 -7.90 0.65
CA ASP A 56 18.13 -7.21 1.93
C ASP A 56 16.87 -7.51 2.76
N TRP A 57 16.93 -8.62 3.50
CA TRP A 57 15.83 -9.11 4.35
C TRP A 57 15.85 -8.45 5.74
N ASN A 58 15.80 -7.12 5.79
CA ASN A 58 15.70 -6.39 7.05
C ASN A 58 14.50 -6.89 7.87
N SER A 59 14.78 -7.42 9.07
CA SER A 59 13.78 -8.05 9.94
C SER A 59 12.75 -7.07 10.51
N GLN A 60 12.96 -5.77 10.41
CA GLN A 60 11.95 -4.76 10.77
C GLN A 60 10.85 -4.60 9.71
N GLU A 61 11.11 -5.03 8.47
CA GLU A 61 10.22 -4.79 7.33
C GLU A 61 9.78 -6.07 6.63
N VAL A 62 10.54 -7.16 6.81
CA VAL A 62 10.24 -8.47 6.21
C VAL A 62 10.22 -9.54 7.30
N LEU A 63 9.18 -10.37 7.28
CA LEU A 63 9.10 -11.56 8.12
C LEU A 63 9.81 -12.73 7.42
N LEU A 64 10.92 -13.20 7.99
CA LEU A 64 11.59 -14.41 7.51
C LEU A 64 10.83 -15.67 7.92
N VAL A 65 10.42 -16.49 6.95
CA VAL A 65 9.68 -17.75 7.17
C VAL A 65 10.54 -18.92 6.72
N GLU A 66 11.18 -19.59 7.68
CA GLU A 66 11.97 -20.78 7.44
C GLU A 66 11.11 -21.95 6.92
N PRO A 67 11.68 -22.88 6.14
CA PRO A 67 10.97 -24.07 5.70
C PRO A 67 10.29 -24.82 6.86
N GLY A 68 9.01 -25.15 6.69
CA GLY A 68 8.21 -25.84 7.71
C GLY A 68 7.59 -24.94 8.78
N ARG A 69 7.90 -23.64 8.80
CA ARG A 69 7.18 -22.64 9.62
C ARG A 69 5.91 -22.16 8.94
N ARG A 70 5.00 -21.62 9.74
CA ARG A 70 3.78 -20.94 9.26
C ARG A 70 3.66 -19.53 9.82
N ILE A 71 2.99 -18.65 9.07
CA ILE A 71 2.66 -17.30 9.53
C ILE A 71 1.46 -17.40 10.48
N VAL A 72 1.57 -16.74 11.64
CA VAL A 72 0.50 -16.63 12.65
C VAL A 72 0.37 -15.18 13.10
N ALA A 73 -0.81 -14.80 13.62
CA ALA A 73 -0.99 -13.50 14.25
C ALA A 73 -0.17 -13.43 15.55
N SER A 74 0.59 -12.35 15.74
CA SER A 74 1.33 -12.12 17.01
C SER A 74 0.43 -11.53 18.10
N ASN A 75 -0.66 -10.86 17.71
CA ASN A 75 -1.56 -10.11 18.59
C ASN A 75 -0.84 -9.02 19.42
N ASP A 76 0.22 -8.46 18.87
CA ASP A 76 0.95 -7.31 19.38
C ASP A 76 1.30 -6.35 18.22
N GLU A 77 2.13 -5.35 18.48
CA GLU A 77 2.54 -4.33 17.50
C GLU A 77 3.19 -4.91 16.24
N ARG A 78 3.68 -6.16 16.28
CA ARG A 78 4.30 -6.82 15.12
C ARG A 78 3.26 -7.34 14.12
N ILE A 79 1.98 -7.44 14.52
CA ILE A 79 0.83 -7.94 13.75
C ILE A 79 0.95 -9.44 13.41
N ILE A 80 2.07 -9.88 12.84
CA ILE A 80 2.35 -11.24 12.40
C ILE A 80 3.71 -11.75 12.90
N THR A 81 3.83 -13.07 13.06
CA THR A 81 5.08 -13.76 13.40
C THR A 81 5.12 -15.17 12.81
N THR A 82 6.20 -15.92 13.07
CA THR A 82 6.35 -17.32 12.62
C THR A 82 6.21 -18.30 13.79
N GLN A 83 5.60 -19.45 13.51
CA GLN A 83 5.48 -20.60 14.41
C GLN A 83 5.96 -21.87 13.72
#